data_AF-A0A8J2XT65-F1
#
_entry.id   AF-A0A8J2XT65-F1
#
_cell.length_a   1.000
_cell.length_b   1.000
_cell.length_c   1.000
_cell.angle_alpha   90.00
_cell.angle_beta   90.00
_cell.angle_gamma   90.00
#
_symmetry.space_group_name_H-M   'P 1'
#
loop_
_entity.id
_entity.type
_entity.pdbx_description
1 polymer ?
#
loop_
_entity_poly.entity_id
_entity_poly.type
_entity_poly.pdbx_seq_one_letter_code
_entity_poly.pdbx_strand_id
1 'polypeptide(L)'
;MPLKLIKPTESAFFYNPRGKQLSLVSELKFYFNRNTHQFELDQNPHGEPKLTKINNLKLSADFSEMEFDAVYRNKDTQFKLLSEYPFDKTLYRTIAGIPDSDFAFRDDDKDKIELIFNQGAISQVYMYKHVDMNLVDSLTIIREDGVFYLIKQGPYAKIPLNSVVAADNRIISRSASEEFSYSVNDQEYIWNLLSRLINEKYDTSS
;
A
#
# COMPACT_ATOMS: atom_id res chain seq x y z
N MET A 1 -26.78 -4.73 -14.45
CA MET A 1 -25.32 -4.72 -14.30
C MET A 1 -24.93 -5.83 -13.32
N PRO A 2 -24.02 -6.76 -13.64
CA PRO A 2 -23.55 -7.76 -12.68
C PRO A 2 -22.87 -7.09 -11.47
N LEU A 3 -23.15 -7.62 -10.28
CA LEU A 3 -22.49 -7.23 -9.03
C LEU A 3 -21.36 -8.21 -8.73
N LYS A 4 -20.16 -7.69 -8.49
CA LYS A 4 -19.02 -8.43 -7.93
C LYS A 4 -18.82 -8.02 -6.48
N LEU A 5 -19.12 -8.94 -5.57
CA LEU A 5 -18.81 -8.82 -4.16
C LEU A 5 -17.39 -9.34 -3.90
N ILE A 6 -16.55 -8.55 -3.24
CA ILE A 6 -15.15 -8.86 -2.98
C ILE A 6 -14.87 -8.66 -1.49
N LYS A 7 -14.21 -9.64 -0.89
CA LYS A 7 -13.68 -9.60 0.47
C LYS A 7 -12.16 -9.80 0.35
N PRO A 8 -11.36 -8.72 0.44
CA PRO A 8 -9.94 -8.78 0.14
C PRO A 8 -9.21 -9.76 1.05
N THR A 9 -8.39 -10.63 0.44
CA THR A 9 -7.43 -11.46 1.18
C THR A 9 -6.00 -11.00 1.00
N GLU A 10 -5.75 -10.24 -0.07
CA GLU A 10 -4.47 -9.62 -0.39
C GLU A 10 -4.68 -8.13 -0.61
N SER A 11 -3.86 -7.33 0.07
CA SER A 11 -3.86 -5.87 -0.07
C SER A 11 -2.42 -5.36 -0.15
N ALA A 12 -2.22 -4.21 -0.78
CA ALA A 12 -0.87 -3.65 -0.91
C ALA A 12 -0.90 -2.14 -1.15
N PHE A 13 0.21 -1.51 -0.77
CA PHE A 13 0.52 -0.12 -1.06
C PHE A 13 1.85 -0.07 -1.82
N PHE A 14 1.81 0.51 -3.02
CA PHE A 14 2.98 0.70 -3.86
C PHE A 14 3.17 2.17 -4.18
N TYR A 15 4.37 2.69 -3.91
CA TYR A 15 4.78 4.04 -4.26
C TYR A 15 6.15 4.00 -4.95
N ASN A 16 6.26 4.69 -6.08
CA ASN A 16 7.52 4.89 -6.79
C ASN A 16 7.54 6.32 -7.37
N PRO A 17 8.17 7.29 -6.68
CA PRO A 17 8.18 8.68 -7.10
C PRO A 17 8.89 8.88 -8.44
N ARG A 18 10.00 8.15 -8.68
CA ARG A 18 10.76 8.21 -9.93
C ARG A 18 9.96 7.70 -11.12
N GLY A 19 9.23 6.60 -10.92
CA GLY A 19 8.31 6.04 -11.90
C GLY A 19 6.98 6.78 -12.01
N LYS A 20 6.74 7.80 -11.17
CA LYS A 20 5.46 8.52 -11.04
C LYS A 20 4.29 7.53 -10.88
N GLN A 21 4.48 6.52 -10.04
CA GLN A 21 3.54 5.44 -9.81
C GLN A 21 3.08 5.42 -8.36
N LEU A 22 1.76 5.41 -8.19
CA LEU A 22 1.08 5.13 -6.93
C LEU A 22 -0.02 4.12 -7.25
N SER A 23 -0.02 2.98 -6.57
CA SER A 23 -1.09 2.01 -6.71
C SER A 23 -1.45 1.37 -5.37
N LEU A 24 -2.74 1.12 -5.20
CA LEU A 24 -3.32 0.48 -4.03
C LEU A 24 -3.94 -0.85 -4.49
N VAL A 25 -3.78 -1.90 -3.69
CA VAL A 25 -4.39 -3.20 -3.95
C VAL A 25 -5.29 -3.57 -2.79
N SER A 26 -6.49 -4.03 -3.09
CA SER A 26 -7.43 -4.63 -2.15
C SER A 26 -8.21 -5.68 -2.93
N GLU A 27 -7.53 -6.80 -3.22
CA GLU A 27 -7.82 -7.81 -4.27
C GLU A 27 -7.79 -7.27 -5.71
N LEU A 28 -8.41 -6.11 -5.93
CA LEU A 28 -8.32 -5.33 -7.14
C LEU A 28 -7.16 -4.34 -7.05
N LYS A 29 -6.50 -4.08 -8.18
CA LYS A 29 -5.42 -3.09 -8.28
C LYS A 29 -5.93 -1.77 -8.83
N PHE A 30 -5.67 -0.71 -8.09
CA PHE A 30 -6.06 0.66 -8.40
C PHE A 30 -4.81 1.48 -8.70
N TYR A 31 -4.71 2.07 -9.89
CA TYR A 31 -3.60 2.94 -10.26
C TYR A 31 -4.04 4.39 -10.21
N PHE A 32 -3.23 5.23 -9.59
CA PHE A 32 -3.46 6.66 -9.57
C PHE A 32 -3.09 7.27 -10.92
N ASN A 33 -4.05 7.93 -11.58
CA ASN A 33 -3.85 8.67 -12.81
C ASN A 33 -3.64 10.16 -12.49
N ARG A 34 -2.41 10.62 -12.68
CA ARG A 34 -2.01 12.01 -12.42
C ARG A 34 -2.71 13.06 -13.30
N ASN A 35 -3.22 12.67 -14.47
CA ASN A 35 -3.86 13.60 -15.40
C ASN A 35 -5.31 13.88 -15.00
N THR A 36 -5.99 12.87 -14.44
CA THR A 36 -7.37 12.99 -13.95
C THR A 36 -7.46 13.19 -12.45
N HIS A 37 -6.33 13.08 -11.74
CA HIS A 37 -6.22 13.15 -10.27
C HIS A 37 -7.11 12.11 -9.57
N GLN A 38 -7.29 10.94 -10.18
CA GLN A 38 -8.20 9.90 -9.73
C GLN A 38 -7.58 8.51 -9.86
N PHE A 39 -8.07 7.55 -9.06
CA PHE A 39 -7.73 6.15 -9.24
C PHE A 39 -8.55 5.52 -10.38
N GLU A 40 -7.87 4.65 -11.14
CA GLU A 40 -8.44 3.81 -12.19
C GLU A 40 -8.21 2.34 -11.83
N LEU A 41 -9.17 1.49 -12.20
CA LEU A 41 -9.10 0.05 -11.97
C LEU A 41 -8.27 -0.62 -13.05
N ASP A 42 -7.29 -1.44 -12.67
CA ASP A 42 -6.59 -2.32 -13.60
C ASP A 42 -7.41 -3.58 -13.90
N GLN A 43 -7.64 -3.83 -15.19
CA GLN A 43 -8.37 -4.99 -15.68
C GLN A 43 -7.48 -6.22 -15.94
N ASN A 44 -6.16 -6.03 -15.90
CA ASN A 44 -5.16 -7.04 -16.28
C ASN A 44 -4.01 -7.12 -15.26
N PRO A 45 -4.28 -7.57 -14.02
CA PRO A 45 -3.28 -7.54 -12.94
C PRO A 45 -2.05 -8.42 -13.17
N HIS A 46 -2.10 -9.37 -14.12
CA HIS A 46 -1.00 -10.29 -14.43
C HIS A 46 -0.24 -9.96 -15.72
N GLY A 47 -0.52 -8.82 -16.34
CA GLY A 47 0.17 -8.38 -17.55
C GLY A 47 0.31 -6.87 -17.59
N GLU A 48 0.40 -6.33 -18.81
CA GLU A 48 0.41 -4.88 -19.00
C GLU A 48 -0.88 -4.26 -18.44
N PRO A 49 -0.78 -3.22 -17.59
CA PRO A 49 -1.95 -2.60 -16.98
C PRO A 49 -2.94 -2.12 -18.04
N LYS A 50 -4.20 -2.49 -17.86
CA LYS A 50 -5.30 -2.01 -18.70
C LYS A 50 -6.29 -1.27 -17.83
N LEU A 51 -6.14 0.05 -17.78
CA LEU A 51 -6.86 0.90 -16.86
C LEU A 51 -8.28 1.21 -17.35
N THR A 52 -9.24 1.25 -16.43
CA THR A 52 -10.61 1.69 -16.68
C THR A 52 -11.05 2.64 -15.59
N LYS A 53 -11.84 3.65 -15.97
CA LYS A 53 -12.35 4.65 -15.05
C LYS A 53 -13.31 4.03 -14.04
N ILE A 54 -13.19 4.48 -12.81
CA ILE A 54 -14.12 4.21 -11.71
C ILE A 54 -15.19 5.31 -11.71
N ASN A 55 -16.46 4.93 -11.69
CA ASN A 55 -17.60 5.84 -11.66
C ASN A 55 -18.48 5.56 -10.44
N ASN A 56 -19.26 6.56 -10.02
CA ASN A 56 -20.21 6.44 -8.91
C ASN A 56 -19.61 5.87 -7.62
N LEU A 57 -18.35 6.21 -7.33
CA LEU A 57 -17.64 5.76 -6.13
C LEU A 57 -18.39 6.22 -4.87
N LYS A 58 -18.70 5.27 -3.98
CA LYS A 58 -19.37 5.48 -2.71
C LYS A 58 -18.66 4.71 -1.62
N LEU A 59 -18.52 5.32 -0.44
CA LEU A 59 -18.02 4.65 0.76
C LEU A 59 -19.13 4.60 1.82
N SER A 60 -19.14 3.54 2.63
CA SER A 60 -19.88 3.54 3.88
C SER A 60 -19.30 4.58 4.85
N ALA A 61 -20.10 5.03 5.82
CA ALA A 61 -19.69 6.07 6.77
C ALA A 61 -18.47 5.68 7.62
N ASP A 62 -18.28 4.39 7.88
CA ASP A 62 -17.14 3.84 8.63
C ASP A 62 -16.02 3.31 7.71
N PHE A 63 -16.14 3.52 6.41
CA PHE A 63 -15.21 3.05 5.36
C PHE A 63 -15.04 1.53 5.28
N SER A 64 -15.95 0.74 5.87
CA SER A 64 -15.93 -0.73 5.73
C SER A 64 -16.40 -1.22 4.37
N GLU A 65 -17.12 -0.41 3.60
CA GLU A 65 -17.61 -0.77 2.27
C GLU A 65 -17.21 0.28 1.24
N MET A 66 -16.74 -0.19 0.08
CA MET A 66 -16.50 0.64 -1.10
C MET A 66 -17.27 0.07 -2.30
N GLU A 67 -18.13 0.90 -2.89
CA GLU A 67 -18.92 0.56 -4.06
C GLU A 67 -18.58 1.46 -5.24
N PHE A 68 -18.49 0.90 -6.44
CA PHE A 68 -18.28 1.68 -7.66
C PHE A 68 -18.67 0.90 -8.92
N ASP A 69 -18.81 1.63 -10.02
CA ASP A 69 -19.10 1.09 -11.34
C ASP A 69 -17.89 1.23 -12.26
N ALA A 70 -17.61 0.21 -13.07
CA ALA A 70 -16.60 0.29 -14.11
C ALA A 70 -16.97 -0.58 -15.31
N VAL A 71 -16.56 -0.15 -16.51
CA VAL A 71 -16.50 -1.06 -17.66
C VAL A 71 -15.33 -1.99 -17.39
N TYR A 72 -15.57 -3.24 -17.00
CA TYR A 72 -14.56 -4.25 -16.69
C TYR A 72 -14.57 -5.35 -17.72
N ARG A 73 -13.46 -5.53 -18.45
CA ARG A 73 -13.34 -6.52 -19.55
C ARG A 73 -14.51 -6.43 -20.55
N ASN A 74 -14.79 -5.21 -21.00
CA ASN A 74 -15.84 -4.85 -21.95
C ASN A 74 -17.28 -5.09 -21.45
N LYS A 75 -17.50 -5.11 -20.13
CA LYS A 75 -18.82 -5.23 -19.52
C LYS A 75 -18.98 -4.24 -18.38
N ASP A 76 -20.07 -3.48 -18.36
CA ASP A 76 -20.45 -2.68 -17.19
C ASP A 76 -20.60 -3.61 -15.98
N THR A 77 -19.88 -3.32 -14.91
CA THR A 77 -19.82 -4.14 -13.70
C THR A 77 -19.86 -3.23 -12.48
N GLN A 78 -20.73 -3.58 -11.54
CA GLN A 78 -20.75 -2.98 -10.21
C GLN A 78 -19.80 -3.78 -9.33
N PHE A 79 -18.95 -3.10 -8.57
CA PHE A 79 -18.08 -3.69 -7.58
C PHE A 79 -18.53 -3.25 -6.19
N LYS A 80 -18.52 -4.19 -5.26
CA LYS A 80 -18.68 -3.92 -3.82
C LYS A 80 -17.55 -4.64 -3.08
N LEU A 81 -16.64 -3.87 -2.52
CA LEU A 81 -15.56 -4.35 -1.69
C LEU A 81 -15.97 -4.20 -0.22
N LEU A 82 -15.82 -5.27 0.54
CA LEU A 82 -16.07 -5.33 1.97
C LEU A 82 -14.74 -5.48 2.69
N SER A 83 -14.40 -4.52 3.54
CA SER A 83 -13.23 -4.58 4.40
C SER A 83 -13.32 -5.79 5.31
N GLU A 84 -12.29 -6.62 5.28
CA GLU A 84 -12.08 -7.69 6.27
C GLU A 84 -11.05 -7.24 7.31
N TYR A 85 -10.20 -6.27 6.95
CA TYR A 85 -9.10 -5.81 7.79
C TYR A 85 -9.07 -4.28 7.92
N PRO A 86 -8.53 -3.72 9.03
CA PRO A 86 -8.46 -2.27 9.24
C PRO A 86 -7.78 -1.50 8.09
N PHE A 87 -6.72 -2.06 7.51
CA PHE A 87 -6.01 -1.42 6.40
C PHE A 87 -6.86 -1.29 5.14
N ASP A 88 -7.84 -2.18 4.90
CA ASP A 88 -8.73 -2.03 3.76
C ASP A 88 -9.51 -0.71 3.86
N LYS A 89 -9.95 -0.34 5.07
CA LYS A 89 -10.63 0.94 5.32
C LYS A 89 -9.73 2.13 5.02
N THR A 90 -8.45 2.04 5.40
CA THR A 90 -7.45 3.07 5.09
C THR A 90 -7.21 3.17 3.59
N LEU A 91 -7.15 2.04 2.86
CA LEU A 91 -7.03 2.04 1.40
C LEU A 91 -8.27 2.65 0.73
N TYR A 92 -9.49 2.28 1.13
CA TYR A 92 -10.73 2.82 0.56
C TYR A 92 -10.84 4.32 0.78
N ARG A 93 -10.54 4.77 2.00
CA ARG A 93 -10.48 6.21 2.32
C ARG A 93 -9.46 6.94 1.45
N THR A 94 -8.31 6.34 1.18
CA THR A 94 -7.27 6.92 0.32
C THR A 94 -7.75 7.03 -1.12
N ILE A 95 -8.36 5.95 -1.65
CA ILE A 95 -8.90 5.93 -3.02
C ILE A 95 -9.91 7.05 -3.24
N ALA A 96 -10.86 7.22 -2.31
CA ALA A 96 -11.89 8.25 -2.44
C ALA A 96 -11.38 9.66 -2.09
N GLY A 97 -10.39 9.78 -1.21
CA GLY A 97 -9.94 11.07 -0.68
C GLY A 97 -8.82 11.74 -1.48
N ILE A 98 -8.04 10.99 -2.27
CA ILE A 98 -6.94 11.57 -3.05
C ILE A 98 -7.36 12.66 -4.06
N PRO A 99 -8.52 12.58 -4.74
CA PRO A 99 -8.92 13.60 -5.72
C PRO A 99 -9.16 14.98 -5.10
N ASP A 100 -9.51 15.01 -3.81
CA ASP A 100 -9.75 16.23 -3.04
C ASP A 100 -8.51 16.65 -2.22
N SER A 101 -7.34 16.04 -2.49
CA SER A 101 -6.09 16.34 -1.81
C SER A 101 -5.11 17.10 -2.72
N ASP A 102 -4.10 17.73 -2.10
CA ASP A 102 -2.99 18.38 -2.81
C ASP A 102 -1.87 17.39 -3.20
N PHE A 103 -2.15 16.08 -3.24
CA PHE A 103 -1.16 15.08 -3.59
C PHE A 103 -0.62 15.31 -5.01
N ALA A 104 0.70 15.37 -5.13
CA ALA A 104 1.39 15.32 -6.41
C ALA A 104 2.70 14.57 -6.23
N PHE A 105 3.15 13.87 -7.26
CA PHE A 105 4.49 13.27 -7.22
C PHE A 105 5.55 14.35 -7.18
N ARG A 106 6.43 14.29 -6.20
CA ARG A 106 7.54 15.23 -6.08
C ARG A 106 8.84 14.61 -6.56
N ASP A 107 9.78 15.46 -6.92
CA ASP A 107 11.12 15.02 -7.38
C ASP A 107 12.11 14.90 -6.21
N ASP A 108 11.77 15.45 -5.04
CA ASP A 108 12.52 15.31 -3.79
C ASP A 108 12.14 14.04 -3.00
N ASP A 109 11.05 13.36 -3.36
CA ASP A 109 10.67 12.03 -2.87
C ASP A 109 11.69 10.98 -3.38
N LYS A 110 12.27 10.20 -2.47
CA LYS A 110 13.40 9.31 -2.77
C LYS A 110 13.11 7.84 -2.62
N ASP A 111 12.06 7.48 -1.89
CA ASP A 111 11.81 6.12 -1.50
C ASP A 111 10.85 5.45 -2.46
N LYS A 112 11.27 4.32 -3.02
CA LYS A 112 10.30 3.35 -3.54
C LYS A 112 9.82 2.52 -2.35
N ILE A 113 8.51 2.32 -2.28
CA ILE A 113 7.83 1.64 -1.19
C ILE A 113 6.94 0.54 -1.76
N GLU A 114 7.08 -0.66 -1.23
CA GLU A 114 6.16 -1.76 -1.43
C GLU A 114 5.80 -2.34 -0.06
N LEU A 115 4.54 -2.20 0.33
CA LEU A 115 3.99 -2.76 1.55
C LEU A 115 2.90 -3.75 1.17
N ILE A 116 3.06 -5.01 1.54
CA ILE A 116 2.16 -6.11 1.14
C ILE A 116 1.52 -6.68 2.41
N PHE A 117 0.21 -6.94 2.32
CA PHE A 117 -0.60 -7.58 3.34
C PHE A 117 -1.21 -8.85 2.80
N ASN A 118 -1.04 -9.95 3.53
CA ASN A 118 -1.70 -11.22 3.24
C ASN A 118 -2.50 -11.65 4.47
N GLN A 119 -3.78 -11.98 4.27
CA GLN A 119 -4.70 -12.45 5.31
C GLN A 119 -4.66 -11.59 6.58
N GLY A 120 -4.74 -10.27 6.43
CA GLY A 120 -4.86 -9.36 7.57
C GLY A 120 -3.57 -8.95 8.24
N ALA A 121 -2.41 -9.33 7.69
CA ALA A 121 -1.13 -8.96 8.27
C ALA A 121 -0.12 -8.58 7.22
N ILE A 122 0.80 -7.68 7.61
CA ILE A 122 1.95 -7.33 6.79
C ILE A 122 2.75 -8.61 6.50
N SER A 123 2.90 -8.94 5.23
CA SER A 123 3.74 -10.03 4.74
C SER A 123 5.12 -9.51 4.31
N GLN A 124 5.18 -8.28 3.81
CA GLN A 124 6.42 -7.67 3.33
C GLN A 124 6.42 -6.15 3.51
N VAL A 125 7.55 -5.62 3.97
CA VAL A 125 7.92 -4.20 3.84
C VAL A 125 9.20 -4.16 3.02
N TYR A 126 9.11 -3.60 1.82
CA TYR A 126 10.26 -3.43 0.95
C TYR A 126 10.39 -1.96 0.58
N MET A 127 11.52 -1.37 0.94
CA MET A 127 11.81 0.02 0.63
C MET A 127 13.23 0.13 0.12
N TYR A 128 13.43 1.04 -0.82
CA TYR A 128 14.78 1.42 -1.19
C TYR A 128 14.86 2.87 -1.63
N LYS A 129 16.02 3.46 -1.35
CA LYS A 129 16.31 4.85 -1.57
C LYS A 129 17.31 4.99 -2.70
N HIS A 130 16.94 5.76 -3.71
CA HIS A 130 17.90 6.20 -4.71
C HIS A 130 18.25 7.66 -4.50
N VAL A 131 19.54 7.95 -4.60
CA VAL A 131 20.04 9.30 -4.85
C VAL A 131 20.75 9.24 -6.18
N ASP A 132 20.25 10.02 -7.13
CA ASP A 132 20.63 9.93 -8.54
C ASP A 132 20.39 8.51 -9.10
N MET A 133 21.45 7.83 -9.55
CA MET A 133 21.41 6.47 -10.08
C MET A 133 21.88 5.42 -9.06
N ASN A 134 22.21 5.82 -7.83
CA ASN A 134 22.79 4.94 -6.82
C ASN A 134 21.76 4.55 -5.77
N LEU A 135 21.68 3.25 -5.49
CA LEU A 135 21.02 2.73 -4.29
C LEU A 135 21.85 3.13 -3.07
N VAL A 136 21.28 3.94 -2.18
CA VAL A 136 22.00 4.46 -0.99
C VAL A 136 21.52 3.84 0.31
N ASP A 137 20.31 3.30 0.34
CA ASP A 137 19.71 2.69 1.52
C ASP A 137 18.59 1.72 1.10
N SER A 138 18.35 0.70 1.90
CA SER A 138 17.29 -0.27 1.64
C SER A 138 16.79 -0.91 2.93
N LEU A 139 15.48 -1.13 3.00
CA LEU A 139 14.83 -1.91 4.03
C LEU A 139 14.13 -3.11 3.39
N THR A 140 14.39 -4.30 3.91
CA THR A 140 13.65 -5.50 3.52
C THR A 140 13.23 -6.22 4.79
N ILE A 141 11.93 -6.19 5.07
CA ILE A 141 11.31 -6.96 6.15
C ILE A 141 10.32 -7.93 5.50
N ILE A 142 10.41 -9.19 5.89
CA ILE A 142 9.47 -10.24 5.47
C ILE A 142 8.85 -10.88 6.70
N ARG A 143 7.63 -11.41 6.55
CA ARG A 143 6.97 -12.20 7.59
C ARG A 143 6.90 -13.66 7.14
N GLU A 144 7.44 -14.55 7.96
CA GLU A 144 7.40 -15.99 7.76
C GLU A 144 6.97 -16.66 9.06
N ASP A 145 6.02 -17.61 8.98
CA ASP A 145 5.50 -18.34 10.13
C ASP A 145 5.09 -17.44 11.32
N GLY A 146 4.53 -16.27 10.99
CA GLY A 146 4.07 -15.28 11.97
C GLY A 146 5.15 -14.33 12.50
N VAL A 147 6.43 -14.58 12.20
CA VAL A 147 7.60 -13.83 12.69
C VAL A 147 8.11 -12.87 11.61
N PHE A 148 8.41 -11.63 12.00
CA PHE A 148 9.08 -10.68 11.12
C PHE A 148 10.58 -10.89 11.11
N TYR A 149 11.21 -10.76 9.95
CA TYR A 149 12.65 -10.82 9.77
C TYR A 149 13.15 -9.62 8.98
N LEU A 150 14.18 -8.95 9.50
CA LEU A 150 14.99 -8.01 8.72
C LEU A 150 16.00 -8.79 7.88
N ILE A 151 16.02 -8.54 6.58
CA ILE A 151 16.99 -9.12 5.64
C ILE A 151 18.08 -8.08 5.34
N LYS A 152 19.31 -8.38 5.76
CA LYS A 152 20.52 -7.64 5.34
C LYS A 152 21.16 -8.40 4.19
N GLN A 153 21.63 -7.69 3.17
CA GLN A 153 22.26 -8.31 1.99
C GLN A 153 23.80 -8.39 2.11
N GLY A 154 24.44 -7.57 2.95
CA GLY A 154 25.91 -7.50 3.05
C GLY A 154 26.42 -7.05 4.42
N PRO A 155 27.02 -7.95 5.24
CA PRO A 155 26.94 -9.41 5.12
C PRO A 155 25.49 -9.90 5.19
N TYR A 156 25.17 -11.02 4.54
CA TYR A 156 23.81 -11.57 4.59
C TYR A 156 23.43 -11.93 6.03
N ALA A 157 22.29 -11.41 6.48
CA ALA A 157 21.72 -11.77 7.77
C ALA A 157 20.20 -11.75 7.69
N LYS A 158 19.57 -12.73 8.35
CA LYS A 158 18.13 -12.80 8.56
C LYS A 158 17.88 -12.67 10.06
N ILE A 159 17.47 -11.48 10.49
CA ILE A 159 17.42 -11.10 11.91
C ILE A 159 15.95 -11.10 12.35
N PRO A 160 15.54 -11.96 13.31
CA PRO A 160 14.18 -11.95 13.82
C PRO A 160 13.88 -10.64 14.55
N LEU A 161 12.67 -10.12 14.34
CA LEU A 161 12.18 -8.87 14.89
C LEU A 161 11.03 -9.11 15.86
N ASN A 162 11.08 -8.41 16.99
CA ASN A 162 10.02 -8.33 17.99
C ASN A 162 8.97 -7.27 17.64
N SER A 163 9.36 -6.24 16.89
CA SER A 163 8.44 -5.15 16.49
C SER A 163 8.89 -4.46 15.22
N VAL A 164 7.92 -3.96 14.45
CA VAL A 164 8.08 -3.01 13.35
C VAL A 164 7.06 -1.90 13.56
N VAL A 165 7.52 -0.64 13.60
CA VAL A 165 6.68 0.54 13.88
C VAL A 165 7.11 1.68 12.96
N ALA A 166 6.16 2.46 12.48
CA ALA A 166 6.43 3.71 11.77
C ALA A 166 6.27 4.91 12.72
N ALA A 167 7.35 5.66 12.98
CA ALA A 167 7.32 6.85 13.82
C ALA A 167 8.40 7.84 13.39
N ASP A 168 8.16 9.15 13.55
CA ASP A 168 9.14 10.21 13.31
C ASP A 168 9.82 10.14 11.91
N ASN A 169 9.04 9.91 10.85
CA ASN A 169 9.52 9.68 9.48
C ASN A 169 10.52 8.52 9.36
N ARG A 170 10.39 7.50 10.22
CA ARG A 170 11.26 6.33 10.23
C ARG A 170 10.46 5.04 10.38
N ILE A 171 10.93 4.01 9.69
CA ILE A 171 10.54 2.64 10.03
C ILE A 171 11.55 2.13 11.05
N ILE A 172 11.07 1.90 12.27
CA ILE A 172 11.87 1.41 13.39
C ILE A 172 11.55 -0.06 13.58
N SER A 173 12.58 -0.90 13.50
CA SER A 173 12.47 -2.34 13.69
C SER A 173 13.39 -2.78 14.82
N ARG A 174 12.92 -3.66 15.69
CA ARG A 174 13.66 -4.09 16.88
C ARG A 174 13.79 -5.59 16.92
N SER A 175 15.00 -6.07 17.12
CA SER A 175 15.31 -7.43 17.51
C SER A 175 15.40 -7.54 19.04
N ALA A 176 15.83 -8.69 19.55
CA ALA A 176 16.09 -8.86 20.99
C ALA A 176 17.28 -8.02 21.50
N SER A 177 18.23 -7.67 20.63
CA SER A 177 19.50 -7.04 21.03
C SER A 177 19.80 -5.70 20.36
N GLU A 178 19.10 -5.38 19.27
CA GLU A 178 19.42 -4.23 18.42
C GLU A 178 18.15 -3.58 17.87
N GLU A 179 18.18 -2.25 17.78
CA GLU A 179 17.20 -1.43 17.06
C GLU A 179 17.82 -1.00 15.71
N PHE A 180 17.04 -1.17 14.65
CA PHE A 180 17.35 -0.69 13.31
C PHE A 180 16.36 0.40 12.93
N SER A 181 16.83 1.39 12.18
CA SER A 181 15.95 2.44 11.66
C SER A 181 16.23 2.70 10.19
N TYR A 182 15.16 2.93 9.43
CA TYR A 182 15.19 3.40 8.06
C TYR A 182 14.51 4.76 8.00
N SER A 183 15.22 5.79 7.55
CA SER A 183 14.60 7.13 7.38
C SER A 183 13.86 7.20 6.06
N VAL A 184 12.59 7.60 6.12
CA VAL A 184 11.72 7.82 4.97
C VAL A 184 11.84 9.28 4.54
N ASN A 185 12.14 9.48 3.27
CA ASN A 185 12.39 10.76 2.61
C ASN A 185 11.39 10.96 1.47
N ASP A 186 10.11 10.95 1.83
CA ASP A 186 8.99 11.28 0.95
C ASP A 186 8.08 12.32 1.61
N GLN A 187 7.19 12.90 0.81
CA GLN A 187 6.18 13.84 1.26
C GLN A 187 5.28 13.33 2.39
N GLU A 188 4.74 14.29 3.15
CA GLU A 188 3.92 14.02 4.32
C GLU A 188 2.69 13.15 4.01
N TYR A 189 2.05 13.33 2.85
CA TYR A 189 0.91 12.51 2.44
C TYR A 189 1.28 11.01 2.38
N ILE A 190 2.40 10.69 1.73
CA ILE A 190 2.90 9.32 1.58
C ILE A 190 3.33 8.75 2.92
N TRP A 191 4.03 9.54 3.73
CA TRP A 191 4.40 9.14 5.09
C TRP A 191 3.18 8.86 5.98
N ASN A 192 2.17 9.74 5.95
CA ASN A 192 0.96 9.59 6.77
C ASN A 192 0.16 8.34 6.39
N LEU A 193 0.10 8.01 5.09
CA LEU A 193 -0.50 6.77 4.62
C LEU A 193 0.32 5.55 5.06
N LEU A 194 1.63 5.53 4.77
CA LEU A 194 2.53 4.44 5.14
C LEU A 194 2.50 4.16 6.65
N SER A 195 2.61 5.21 7.45
CA SER A 195 2.66 5.09 8.91
C SER A 195 1.36 4.55 9.48
N ARG A 196 0.21 4.97 8.95
CA ARG A 196 -1.08 4.40 9.34
C ARG A 196 -1.16 2.91 9.00
N LEU A 197 -0.78 2.55 7.77
CA LEU A 197 -0.80 1.17 7.29
C LEU A 197 0.12 0.24 8.09
N ILE A 198 1.30 0.71 8.51
CA ILE A 198 2.23 -0.08 9.32
C ILE A 198 1.78 -0.21 10.78
N ASN A 199 1.22 0.86 11.34
CA ASN A 199 0.86 0.91 12.77
C ASN A 199 -0.54 0.39 13.05
N GLU A 200 -1.37 0.15 12.03
CA GLU A 200 -2.68 -0.46 12.18
C GLU A 200 -2.54 -1.86 12.79
N LYS A 201 -2.95 -1.96 14.04
CA LYS A 201 -3.01 -3.25 14.72
C LYS A 201 -4.24 -3.99 14.23
N TYR A 202 -4.05 -5.26 13.88
CA TYR A 202 -5.16 -6.17 13.76
C TYR A 202 -5.69 -6.46 15.17
N ASP A 203 -6.95 -6.10 15.43
CA ASP A 203 -7.63 -6.44 16.67
C ASP A 203 -8.09 -7.89 16.54
N THR A 204 -7.31 -8.83 17.09
CA THR A 204 -7.70 -10.25 17.18
C THR A 204 -8.72 -10.43 18.31
N SER A 205 -9.87 -9.79 18.17
CA SER A 205 -11.01 -9.98 19.06
C SER A 205 -12.09 -10.73 18.29
N SER A 206 -11.93 -12.06 18.20
CA SER A 206 -12.98 -13.02 17.83
C SER A 206 -13.53 -13.67 19.10
#